data_AF-A0A5S3VU21-F1
#
_entry.id   AF-A0A5S3VU21-F1
#
_cell.length_a   1.000
_cell.length_b   1.000
_cell.length_c   1.000
_cell.angle_alpha   90.00
_cell.angle_beta   90.00
_cell.angle_gamma   90.00
#
_symmetry.space_group_name_H-M   'P 1'
#
loop_
_entity.id
_entity.type
_entity.pdbx_description
1 polymer ?
#
loop_
_entity_poly.entity_id
_entity_poly.type
_entity_poly.pdbx_seq_one_letter_code
_entity_poly.pdbx_strand_id
1 'polypeptide(L)'
;RFYLYWLREKQIAQSPLDTIAQPKTTPSLPKTLSEQEVEALLNAPDCDDPMGLRDKAMLELLYATGLRVTELVGLRMEQVNMR
;
A
#
# COMPACT_ATOMS: atom_id res chain seq x y z
N ARG A 1 27.04 2.88 19.10
CA ARG A 1 26.80 2.92 20.58
C ARG A 1 28.01 3.46 21.37
N PHE A 2 29.26 3.14 20.99
CA PHE A 2 30.47 3.65 21.67
C PHE A 2 30.59 5.19 21.69
N TYR A 3 30.53 5.87 20.54
CA TYR A 3 30.64 7.33 20.49
C TYR A 3 29.48 8.08 21.18
N LEU A 4 28.27 7.49 21.20
CA LEU A 4 27.13 8.04 21.95
C LEU A 4 27.35 7.99 23.47
N TYR A 5 28.08 6.99 23.97
CA TYR A 5 28.45 6.91 25.38
C TYR A 5 29.45 8.03 25.75
N TRP A 6 30.47 8.26 24.92
CA TRP A 6 31.45 9.33 25.17
C TRP A 6 30.88 10.74 25.01
N LEU A 7 29.90 10.92 24.12
CA LEU A 7 29.14 12.16 24.01
C LEU A 7 28.36 12.44 25.31
N ARG A 8 27.77 11.39 25.91
CA ARG A 8 27.02 11.50 27.18
C ARG A 8 27.93 11.76 28.38
N GLU A 9 29.11 11.15 28.40
CA GLU A 9 30.18 11.41 29.38
C GLU A 9 30.89 12.76 29.14
N LYS A 10 30.47 13.54 28.13
CA LYS A 10 31.06 14.83 27.73
C LYS A 10 32.56 14.78 27.40
N GLN A 11 33.08 13.60 27.08
CA GLN A 11 34.47 13.38 26.68
C GLN A 11 34.73 13.82 25.23
N ILE A 12 33.67 13.89 24.42
CA ILE A 12 33.70 14.42 23.06
C ILE A 12 32.55 15.43 22.89
N ALA A 13 32.80 16.50 22.15
CA ALA A 13 31.80 17.55 21.90
C ALA A 13 30.80 17.18 20.80
N GLN A 14 31.20 16.31 19.86
CA GLN A 14 30.39 15.90 18.72
C GLN A 14 30.68 14.46 18.34
N SER A 15 29.67 13.77 17.82
CA SER A 15 29.79 12.37 17.40
C SER A 15 30.27 12.31 15.95
N PRO A 16 31.36 11.60 15.63
CA PRO A 16 31.82 11.41 14.25
C PRO A 16 30.86 10.55 13.41
N LEU A 17 29.80 10.00 14.02
CA LEU A 17 28.73 9.27 13.33
C LEU A 17 27.70 10.20 12.69
N ASP A 18 27.70 11.50 13.01
CA ASP A 18 26.67 12.43 12.54
C ASP A 18 26.74 12.68 11.01
N THR A 19 27.92 12.51 10.41
CA THR A 19 28.15 12.58 8.97
C THR A 19 27.92 11.26 8.23
N ILE A 20 27.65 10.17 8.95
CA ILE A 20 27.45 8.85 8.35
C ILE A 20 25.96 8.69 8.04
N ALA A 21 25.64 8.61 6.76
CA ALA A 21 24.30 8.29 6.31
C ALA A 21 23.87 6.92 6.87
N GLN A 22 22.70 6.87 7.51
CA GLN A 22 22.16 5.60 7.98
C GLN A 22 21.85 4.69 6.78
N PRO A 23 22.09 3.37 6.92
CA PRO A 23 21.66 2.42 5.90
C PRO A 23 20.15 2.55 5.71
N LYS A 24 19.70 2.59 4.45
CA LYS A 24 18.27 2.63 4.14
C LYS A 24 17.64 1.35 4.69
N THR A 25 16.75 1.49 5.66
CA THR A 25 15.94 0.37 6.14
C THR A 25 15.08 -0.12 4.99
N THR A 26 15.24 -1.37 4.58
CA THR A 26 14.38 -1.97 3.57
C THR A 26 12.95 -2.00 4.12
N PRO A 27 11.96 -1.40 3.44
CA PRO A 27 10.58 -1.51 3.89
C PRO A 27 10.18 -2.98 3.92
N SER A 28 9.37 -3.35 4.91
CA SER A 28 8.74 -4.67 4.95
C SER A 28 7.89 -4.85 3.69
N LEU A 29 7.90 -6.07 3.14
CA LEU A 29 7.04 -6.40 2.02
C LEU A 29 5.57 -6.22 2.44
N PRO A 30 4.69 -5.76 1.53
CA PRO A 30 3.27 -5.69 1.80
C PRO A 30 2.74 -7.06 2.23
N LYS A 31 1.84 -7.07 3.20
CA LYS A 31 1.12 -8.30 3.57
C LYS A 31 0.20 -8.70 2.42
N THR A 32 0.20 -9.98 2.07
CA THR A 32 -0.76 -10.54 1.11
C THR A 32 -2.07 -10.85 1.82
N LEU A 33 -3.18 -10.78 1.08
CA LEU A 33 -4.47 -11.24 1.55
C LEU A 33 -4.58 -12.76 1.35
N SER A 34 -5.23 -13.44 2.28
CA SER A 34 -5.71 -14.80 2.10
C SER A 34 -6.93 -14.83 1.17
N GLU A 35 -7.23 -16.00 0.61
CA GLU A 35 -8.40 -16.19 -0.26
C GLU A 35 -9.72 -15.79 0.42
N GLN A 36 -9.87 -16.11 1.72
CA GLN A 36 -11.04 -15.74 2.52
C GLN A 36 -11.16 -14.23 2.70
N GLU A 37 -10.05 -13.53 2.92
CA GLU A 37 -10.05 -12.07 3.03
C GLU A 37 -10.39 -11.40 1.69
N VAL A 38 -9.94 -11.98 0.58
CA VAL A 38 -10.31 -11.51 -0.76
C VAL A 38 -11.80 -11.71 -1.01
N GLU A 39 -12.35 -12.88 -0.70
CA GLU A 39 -13.77 -13.16 -0.87
C GLU A 39 -14.64 -12.25 0.01
N ALA A 40 -14.25 -12.02 1.26
CA ALA A 40 -14.91 -11.07 2.15
C ALA A 40 -14.87 -9.64 1.60
N LEU A 41 -13.73 -9.21 1.03
CA LEU A 41 -13.58 -7.89 0.42
C LEU A 41 -14.48 -7.73 -0.80
N LEU A 42 -14.52 -8.74 -1.68
CA LEU A 42 -15.38 -8.71 -2.87
C LEU A 42 -16.85 -8.65 -2.47
N ASN A 43 -17.27 -9.28 -1.36
CA ASN A 43 -18.67 -9.33 -0.91
C ASN A 43 -19.07 -8.21 0.06
N ALA A 44 -18.16 -7.30 0.40
CA ALA A 44 -18.43 -6.19 1.32
C ALA A 44 -19.42 -5.12 0.81
N PRO A 45 -19.47 -4.76 -0.49
CA PRO A 45 -20.34 -3.68 -0.96
C PRO A 45 -21.83 -4.03 -0.94
N ASP A 46 -22.67 -3.07 -0.55
CA ASP A 46 -24.12 -3.18 -0.57
C ASP A 46 -24.67 -3.04 -2.00
N CYS A 47 -25.32 -4.10 -2.50
CA CYS A 47 -25.84 -4.12 -3.87
C CYS A 47 -27.23 -3.47 -4.02
N ASP A 48 -27.86 -3.06 -2.92
CA ASP A 48 -29.14 -2.32 -2.95
C ASP A 48 -28.91 -0.80 -3.13
N ASP A 49 -27.68 -0.31 -2.95
CA ASP A 49 -27.27 1.07 -3.21
C ASP A 49 -26.53 1.19 -4.56
N PRO A 50 -26.92 2.13 -5.45
CA PRO A 50 -26.16 2.44 -6.66
C PRO A 50 -24.66 2.68 -6.44
N MET A 51 -24.26 3.28 -5.31
CA MET A 51 -22.82 3.42 -4.99
C MET A 51 -22.16 2.09 -4.70
N GLY A 52 -22.81 1.20 -3.94
CA GLY A 52 -22.25 -0.11 -3.63
C GLY A 52 -22.20 -1.05 -4.84
N LEU A 53 -23.16 -0.95 -5.79
CA LEU A 53 -23.06 -1.62 -7.09
C LEU A 53 -21.82 -1.18 -7.89
N ARG A 54 -21.53 0.12 -7.89
CA ARG A 54 -20.31 0.66 -8.53
C ARG A 54 -19.06 0.12 -7.84
N ASP A 55 -19.04 0.15 -6.52
CA ASP A 55 -17.88 -0.28 -5.73
C ASP A 55 -17.63 -1.80 -5.89
N LYS A 56 -18.68 -2.62 -5.96
CA LYS A 56 -18.62 -4.04 -6.33
C LYS A 56 -18.01 -4.23 -7.71
N ALA A 57 -18.51 -3.53 -8.73
CA ALA A 57 -17.96 -3.62 -10.09
C ALA A 57 -16.48 -3.21 -10.16
N MET A 58 -16.09 -2.16 -9.41
CA MET A 58 -14.70 -1.71 -9.33
C MET A 58 -13.78 -2.76 -8.69
N LEU A 59 -14.21 -3.37 -7.59
CA LEU A 59 -13.44 -4.41 -6.90
C LEU A 59 -13.28 -5.68 -7.75
N GLU A 60 -14.37 -6.14 -8.38
CA GLU A 60 -14.33 -7.31 -9.26
C GLU A 60 -13.42 -7.06 -10.48
N LEU A 61 -13.47 -5.87 -11.08
CA LEU A 61 -12.61 -5.54 -12.22
C LEU A 61 -11.13 -5.46 -11.82
N LEU A 62 -10.82 -4.82 -10.69
CA LEU A 62 -9.47 -4.80 -10.14
C LEU A 62 -8.93 -6.21 -9.90
N TYR A 63 -9.76 -7.08 -9.30
CA TYR A 63 -9.40 -8.45 -9.01
C TYR A 63 -9.17 -9.27 -10.29
N ALA A 64 -10.06 -9.17 -11.28
CA ALA A 64 -10.00 -9.97 -12.50
C ALA A 64 -8.89 -9.52 -13.47
N THR A 65 -8.55 -8.23 -13.51
CA THR A 65 -7.67 -7.66 -14.55
C THR A 65 -6.35 -7.12 -14.02
N GLY A 66 -6.23 -6.90 -12.71
CA GLY A 66 -5.03 -6.32 -12.11
C GLY A 66 -4.76 -4.87 -12.49
N LEU A 67 -5.79 -4.12 -12.92
CA LEU A 67 -5.68 -2.71 -13.27
C LEU A 67 -5.16 -1.87 -12.09
N ARG A 68 -4.45 -0.79 -12.40
CA ARG A 68 -4.08 0.22 -11.42
C ARG A 68 -5.28 1.11 -11.11
N VAL A 69 -5.34 1.67 -9.90
CA VAL A 69 -6.44 2.54 -9.45
C VAL A 69 -6.70 3.70 -10.44
N THR A 70 -5.63 4.31 -10.95
CA THR A 70 -5.74 5.41 -11.93
C THR A 70 -6.34 4.98 -13.27
N GLU A 71 -6.10 3.74 -13.69
CA GLU A 71 -6.65 3.18 -14.92
C GLU A 71 -8.14 2.86 -14.73
N LEU A 72 -8.49 2.29 -13.57
CA LEU A 72 -9.87 1.97 -13.21
C LEU A 72 -10.77 3.21 -13.19
N VAL A 73 -10.37 4.27 -12.48
CA VAL A 73 -11.18 5.50 -12.37
C VAL A 73 -11.27 6.28 -13.67
N GLY A 74 -10.32 6.06 -14.59
CA GLY A 74 -10.32 6.67 -15.92
C GLY A 74 -11.03 5.84 -16.99
N LEU A 75 -11.45 4.62 -16.66
CA LEU A 75 -12.03 3.68 -17.60
C LEU A 75 -13.39 4.19 -18.12
N ARG A 76 -13.56 4.14 -19.44
CA ARG A 76 -14.81 4.51 -20.10
C ARG A 76 -15.50 3.30 -20.70
N MET A 77 -16.81 3.41 -20.89
CA MET A 77 -17.63 2.31 -21.40
C MET A 77 -17.21 1.86 -22.80
N GLU A 78 -16.65 2.75 -23.64
CA GLU A 78 -16.18 2.37 -24.98
C GLU A 78 -14.94 1.46 -24.96
N GLN A 79 -14.24 1.39 -23.82
CA GLN A 79 -13.06 0.55 -23.62
C GLN A 79 -13.42 -0.85 -23.11
N VAL A 80 -14.70 -1.09 -22.80
CA VAL A 80 -15.20 -2.38 -22.29
C VAL A 80 -16.02 -3.06 -23.38
N ASN A 81 -15.58 -4.25 -23.80
CA ASN A 81 -16.36 -5.08 -24.71
C ASN A 81 -17.31 -5.97 -23.90
N MET A 82 -18.63 -5.82 -24.10
CA MET A 82 -19.69 -6.59 -23.44
C MET A 82 -20.23 -7.75 -24.29
N ARG A 83 -19.55 -8.11 -25.38
CA ARG A 83 -19.94 -9.19 -26.28
C ARG A 83 -19.05 -10.40 -26.12
#